data_AF-A4ICY5-F1
#
_entry.id   AF-A4ICY5-F1
#
_cell.length_a   1.000
_cell.length_b   1.000
_cell.length_c   1.000
_cell.angle_alpha   90.00
_cell.angle_beta   90.00
_cell.angle_gamma   90.00
#
_symmetry.space_group_name_H-M   'P 1'
#
loop_
_entity.id
_entity.type
_entity.pdbx_description
1 polymer ?
#
loop_
_entity_poly.entity_id
_entity_poly.type
_entity_poly.pdbx_seq_one_letter_code
_entity_poly.pdbx_strand_id
1 'polypeptide(L)'
;MGCTASKTKTPVANVASKGADEFYALATTERHPVAQKLLEEWVLFVDAQARRNAGDSSAARAYQTRLKEVWADTANHPVTHRSVDYVGKMFLEYIKEDLSHRGWGGNFDYKVAGVVTQGFLKANANIDTALSDTPEEVTWEIKIHYDSLGVS
;
A
#
# COMPACT_ATOMS: atom_id res chain seq x y z
N MET A 1 4.06 51.04 -16.67
CA MET A 1 4.75 50.36 -15.56
C MET A 1 4.08 49.02 -15.34
N GLY A 2 4.75 47.90 -15.67
CA GLY A 2 4.17 46.56 -15.57
C GLY A 2 4.71 45.83 -14.35
N CYS A 3 3.93 45.80 -13.27
CA CYS A 3 4.16 44.87 -12.15
C CYS A 3 3.37 43.59 -12.43
N THR A 4 4.06 42.48 -12.67
CA THR A 4 3.46 41.14 -12.61
C THR A 4 4.17 40.35 -11.51
N ALA A 5 3.48 40.28 -10.36
CA ALA A 5 3.88 39.48 -9.22
C ALA A 5 4.05 38.02 -9.64
N SER A 6 5.24 37.49 -9.40
CA SER A 6 5.53 36.07 -9.55
C SER A 6 4.69 35.28 -8.53
N LYS A 7 3.72 34.51 -9.02
CA LYS A 7 3.07 33.47 -8.23
C LYS A 7 4.09 32.37 -7.97
N THR A 8 4.80 32.46 -6.86
CA THR A 8 5.54 31.34 -6.29
C THR A 8 4.54 30.24 -5.99
N LYS A 9 4.49 29.20 -6.85
CA LYS A 9 3.75 27.98 -6.55
C LYS A 9 4.39 27.36 -5.31
N THR A 10 3.71 27.44 -4.18
CA THR A 10 4.06 26.67 -2.98
C THR A 10 4.20 25.20 -3.41
N PRO A 11 5.33 24.53 -3.13
CA PRO A 11 5.53 23.16 -3.57
C PRO A 11 4.43 22.27 -3.00
N VAL A 12 3.93 21.37 -3.84
CA VAL A 12 2.84 20.40 -3.57
C VAL A 12 3.25 19.33 -2.52
N ALA A 13 4.34 19.56 -1.78
CA ALA A 13 4.88 18.63 -0.78
C ALA A 13 3.85 18.26 0.31
N ASN A 14 2.98 19.20 0.71
CA ASN A 14 1.98 18.93 1.75
C ASN A 14 0.82 18.03 1.31
N VAL A 15 0.60 17.83 0.00
CA VAL A 15 -0.52 16.99 -0.46
C VAL A 15 -0.14 15.50 -0.38
N ALA A 16 1.11 15.16 -0.70
CA ALA A 16 1.59 13.78 -0.65
C ALA A 16 1.62 13.24 0.80
N SER A 17 2.22 14.00 1.73
CA SER A 17 2.34 13.58 3.13
C SER A 17 0.99 13.33 3.81
N LYS A 18 -0.05 14.13 3.48
CA LYS A 18 -1.37 13.94 4.08
C LYS A 18 -1.96 12.56 3.75
N GLY A 19 -1.76 12.06 2.53
CA GLY A 19 -2.29 10.76 2.10
C GLY A 19 -1.61 9.58 2.80
N ALA A 20 -0.29 9.66 3.01
CA ALA A 20 0.47 8.62 3.70
C ALA A 20 0.08 8.53 5.20
N ASP A 21 0.01 9.68 5.88
CA ASP A 21 -0.45 9.75 7.27
C ASP A 21 -1.88 9.22 7.41
N GLU A 22 -2.73 9.48 6.42
CA GLU A 22 -4.12 9.05 6.40
C GLU A 22 -4.27 7.54 6.21
N PHE A 23 -3.49 6.91 5.32
CA PHE A 23 -3.49 5.44 5.24
C PHE A 23 -3.04 4.81 6.56
N TYR A 24 -1.98 5.35 7.17
CA TYR A 24 -1.49 4.83 8.44
C TYR A 24 -2.53 4.97 9.55
N ALA A 25 -3.26 6.10 9.60
CA ALA A 25 -4.38 6.30 10.51
C ALA A 25 -5.54 5.31 10.27
N LEU A 26 -5.90 5.07 9.01
CA LEU A 26 -6.93 4.08 8.63
C LEU A 26 -6.57 2.67 9.15
N ALA A 27 -5.32 2.26 9.01
CA ALA A 27 -4.87 0.94 9.46
C ALA A 27 -4.76 0.85 10.99
N THR A 28 -4.23 1.88 11.66
CA THR A 28 -3.86 1.78 13.08
C THR A 28 -4.92 2.31 14.04
N THR A 29 -5.36 3.55 13.81
CA THR A 29 -6.29 4.27 14.70
C THR A 29 -7.73 3.89 14.41
N GLU A 30 -8.16 3.97 13.14
CA GLU A 30 -9.53 3.65 12.73
C GLU A 30 -9.77 2.14 12.59
N ARG A 31 -8.68 1.35 12.54
CA ARG A 31 -8.71 -0.11 12.47
C ARG A 31 -9.56 -0.61 11.29
N HIS A 32 -9.49 0.07 10.15
CA HIS A 32 -10.18 -0.34 8.95
C HIS A 32 -9.62 -1.72 8.51
N PRO A 33 -10.43 -2.79 8.45
CA PRO A 33 -9.93 -4.17 8.30
C PRO A 33 -9.04 -4.39 7.07
N VAL A 34 -9.45 -3.82 5.93
CA VAL A 34 -8.67 -3.92 4.69
C VAL A 34 -7.36 -3.15 4.78
N ALA A 35 -7.34 -1.96 5.42
CA ALA A 35 -6.11 -1.18 5.57
C ALA A 35 -5.12 -1.88 6.51
N GLN A 36 -5.62 -2.52 7.58
CA GLN A 36 -4.82 -3.34 8.49
C GLN A 36 -4.13 -4.49 7.75
N LYS A 37 -4.89 -5.27 6.99
CA LYS A 37 -4.32 -6.40 6.23
C LYS A 37 -3.35 -5.94 5.15
N LEU A 38 -3.63 -4.80 4.52
CA LEU A 38 -2.76 -4.24 3.49
C LEU A 38 -1.43 -3.77 4.08
N LEU A 39 -1.46 -3.09 5.23
CA LEU A 39 -0.26 -2.69 5.96
C LEU A 39 0.54 -3.90 6.46
N GLU A 40 -0.14 -4.91 7.02
CA GLU A 40 0.49 -6.16 7.48
C GLU A 40 1.28 -6.85 6.35
N GLU A 41 0.65 -7.07 5.20
CA GLU A 41 1.29 -7.75 4.06
C GLU A 41 2.37 -6.90 3.40
N TRP A 42 2.23 -5.57 3.41
CA TRP A 42 3.28 -4.65 2.96
C TRP A 42 4.52 -4.71 3.85
N VAL A 43 4.34 -4.63 5.17
CA VAL A 43 5.45 -4.68 6.14
C VAL A 43 6.20 -6.02 6.04
N LEU A 44 5.47 -7.13 5.88
CA LEU A 44 6.08 -8.44 5.67
C LEU A 44 6.92 -8.50 4.38
N PHE A 45 6.42 -7.91 3.29
CA PHE A 45 7.18 -7.81 2.05
C PHE A 45 8.46 -6.99 2.25
N VAL A 46 8.32 -5.80 2.83
CA VAL A 46 9.42 -4.88 3.08
C VAL A 46 10.51 -5.51 3.94
N ASP A 47 10.15 -6.16 5.06
CA ASP A 47 11.11 -6.85 5.93
C ASP A 47 11.84 -7.96 5.16
N ALA A 48 11.11 -8.74 4.35
CA ALA A 48 11.70 -9.79 3.53
C ALA A 48 12.72 -9.25 2.52
N GLN A 49 12.44 -8.12 1.85
CA GLN A 49 13.38 -7.51 0.91
C GLN A 49 14.55 -6.82 1.62
N ALA A 50 14.32 -6.17 2.77
CA ALA A 50 15.38 -5.57 3.57
C ALA A 50 16.40 -6.63 4.03
N ARG A 51 15.92 -7.80 4.49
CA ARG A 51 16.78 -8.93 4.85
C ARG A 51 17.52 -9.51 3.64
N ARG A 52 16.85 -9.62 2.48
CA ARG A 52 17.50 -10.02 1.22
C ARG A 52 18.68 -9.11 0.90
N ASN A 53 18.46 -7.79 0.96
CA ASN A 53 19.48 -6.78 0.69
C ASN A 53 20.62 -6.79 1.72
N ALA A 54 20.36 -7.26 2.95
CA ALA A 54 21.37 -7.50 3.97
C ALA A 54 22.12 -8.84 3.81
N GLY A 55 21.83 -9.61 2.76
CA GLY A 55 22.47 -10.90 2.44
C GLY A 55 21.72 -12.14 2.92
N ASP A 56 20.57 -11.99 3.58
CA ASP A 56 19.71 -13.10 4.00
C ASP A 56 18.52 -13.28 3.05
N SER A 57 18.69 -14.10 2.03
CA SER A 57 17.62 -14.41 1.08
C SER A 57 16.53 -15.34 1.64
N SER A 58 16.68 -15.89 2.84
CA SER A 58 15.72 -16.88 3.38
C SER A 58 14.34 -16.27 3.59
N ALA A 59 14.27 -15.03 4.08
CA ALA A 59 13.03 -14.29 4.30
C ALA A 59 12.31 -13.98 2.98
N ALA A 60 13.05 -13.54 1.94
CA ALA A 60 12.48 -13.31 0.62
C ALA A 60 11.93 -14.59 -0.02
N ARG A 61 12.65 -15.72 0.10
CA ARG A 61 12.15 -17.02 -0.38
C ARG A 61 10.90 -17.48 0.38
N ALA A 62 10.90 -17.34 1.71
CA ALA A 62 9.71 -17.64 2.51
C ALA A 62 8.52 -16.77 2.09
N TYR A 63 8.75 -15.47 1.86
CA TYR A 63 7.72 -14.54 1.41
C TYR A 63 7.13 -14.92 0.04
N GLN A 64 7.96 -15.40 -0.90
CA GLN A 64 7.49 -15.86 -2.22
C GLN A 64 6.49 -17.02 -2.10
N THR A 65 6.66 -17.89 -1.12
CA THR A 65 5.76 -19.05 -0.89
C THR A 65 4.47 -18.72 -0.12
N ARG A 66 4.31 -17.49 0.36
CA ARG A 66 3.10 -17.07 1.10
C ARG A 66 1.89 -16.95 0.16
N LEU A 67 0.70 -17.18 0.73
CA LEU A 67 -0.56 -16.86 0.08
C LEU A 67 -0.63 -15.36 -0.23
N LYS A 68 -1.02 -15.04 -1.47
CA LYS A 68 -1.24 -13.67 -1.97
C LYS A 68 -2.72 -13.31 -2.06
N GLU A 69 -3.55 -14.13 -1.44
CA GLU A 69 -4.99 -13.95 -1.34
C GLU A 69 -5.38 -14.20 0.11
N VAL A 70 -5.95 -13.17 0.75
CA VAL A 70 -6.25 -13.16 2.19
C VAL A 70 -7.63 -12.53 2.42
N TRP A 71 -8.17 -12.75 3.61
CA TRP A 71 -9.44 -12.17 4.05
C TRP A 71 -9.20 -11.12 5.14
N ALA A 72 -9.90 -9.99 5.03
CA ALA A 72 -10.00 -9.00 6.08
C ALA A 72 -11.08 -9.42 7.10
N ASP A 73 -10.78 -9.26 8.39
CA ASP A 73 -11.75 -9.51 9.46
C ASP A 73 -12.72 -8.33 9.56
N THR A 74 -13.88 -8.47 8.95
CA THR A 74 -14.93 -7.45 8.91
C THR A 74 -16.02 -7.67 9.96
N ALA A 75 -15.91 -8.69 10.81
CA ALA A 75 -16.97 -9.10 11.72
C ALA A 75 -17.42 -7.96 12.66
N ASN A 76 -16.45 -7.20 13.16
CA ASN A 76 -16.70 -6.09 14.10
C ASN A 76 -16.66 -4.71 13.42
N HIS A 77 -16.21 -4.63 12.17
CA HIS A 77 -16.05 -3.38 11.43
C HIS A 77 -16.45 -3.60 9.96
N PRO A 78 -17.75 -3.56 9.64
CA PRO A 78 -18.22 -3.69 8.27
C PRO A 78 -17.63 -2.61 7.36
N VAL A 79 -17.32 -2.96 6.12
CA VAL A 79 -16.70 -2.05 5.14
C VAL A 79 -17.56 -1.91 3.89
N THR A 80 -17.43 -0.79 3.19
CA THR A 80 -18.12 -0.57 1.90
C THR A 80 -17.11 -0.59 0.77
N HIS A 81 -17.54 -0.88 -0.46
CA HIS A 81 -16.66 -0.73 -1.63
C HIS A 81 -16.04 0.68 -1.72
N ARG A 82 -16.81 1.71 -1.31
CA ARG A 82 -16.32 3.10 -1.28
C ARG A 82 -15.22 3.31 -0.25
N SER A 83 -15.36 2.76 0.97
CA SER A 83 -14.30 2.87 1.98
C SER A 83 -13.07 2.07 1.58
N VAL A 84 -13.25 0.92 0.94
CA VAL A 84 -12.12 0.12 0.42
C VAL A 84 -11.41 0.81 -0.75
N ASP A 85 -12.14 1.44 -1.67
CA ASP A 85 -11.54 2.28 -2.73
C ASP A 85 -10.75 3.45 -2.13
N TYR A 86 -11.26 4.04 -1.05
CA TYR A 86 -10.54 5.07 -0.31
C TYR A 86 -9.23 4.56 0.29
N VAL A 87 -9.26 3.39 0.93
CA VAL A 87 -8.05 2.71 1.43
C VAL A 87 -7.03 2.52 0.31
N GLY A 88 -7.46 2.03 -0.86
CA GLY A 88 -6.58 1.86 -2.01
C GLY A 88 -5.90 3.16 -2.46
N LYS A 89 -6.65 4.26 -2.52
CA LYS A 89 -6.11 5.59 -2.86
C LYS A 89 -5.06 6.07 -1.86
N MET A 90 -5.36 5.98 -0.56
CA MET A 90 -4.44 6.45 0.48
C MET A 90 -3.20 5.55 0.53
N PHE A 91 -3.36 4.25 0.27
CA PHE A 91 -2.25 3.32 0.19
C PHE A 91 -1.28 3.61 -0.96
N LEU A 92 -1.77 4.10 -2.11
CA LEU A 92 -0.89 4.55 -3.19
C LEU A 92 0.08 5.66 -2.72
N GLU A 93 -0.43 6.63 -1.96
CA GLU A 93 0.40 7.72 -1.43
C GLU A 93 1.37 7.22 -0.35
N TYR A 94 0.88 6.34 0.54
CA TYR A 94 1.71 5.70 1.56
C TYR A 94 2.89 4.91 0.96
N ILE A 95 2.65 4.06 -0.03
CA ILE A 95 3.73 3.28 -0.68
C ILE A 95 4.75 4.21 -1.35
N LYS A 96 4.31 5.25 -2.07
CA LYS A 96 5.25 6.17 -2.75
C LYS A 96 6.21 6.81 -1.74
N GLU A 97 5.68 7.24 -0.60
CA GLU A 97 6.47 7.82 0.47
C GLU A 97 7.40 6.78 1.12
N ASP A 98 6.89 5.58 1.43
CA ASP A 98 7.69 4.50 2.02
C ASP A 98 8.83 4.04 1.09
N LEU A 99 8.57 3.88 -0.21
CA LEU A 99 9.60 3.55 -1.21
C LEU A 99 10.65 4.66 -1.30
N SER A 100 10.23 5.92 -1.36
CA SER A 100 11.14 7.06 -1.39
C SER A 100 12.06 7.10 -0.17
N HIS A 101 11.53 6.84 1.03
CA HIS A 101 12.34 6.79 2.25
C HIS A 101 13.36 5.65 2.25
N ARG A 102 13.10 4.57 1.53
CA ARG A 102 13.99 3.41 1.38
C ARG A 102 15.01 3.58 0.26
N GLY A 103 14.90 4.63 -0.55
CA GLY A 103 15.67 4.76 -1.79
C GLY A 103 15.26 3.73 -2.85
N TRP A 104 14.04 3.19 -2.76
CA TRP A 104 13.48 2.25 -3.73
C TRP A 104 12.61 2.99 -4.74
N GLY A 105 12.51 2.41 -5.93
CA GLY A 105 11.63 2.89 -6.99
C GLY A 105 10.56 1.85 -7.32
N GLY A 106 9.54 2.24 -8.07
CA GLY A 106 8.57 1.27 -8.55
C GLY A 106 7.30 1.89 -9.09
N ASN A 107 6.48 1.02 -9.68
CA ASN A 107 5.13 1.34 -10.11
C ASN A 107 4.15 0.55 -9.25
N PHE A 108 3.06 1.20 -8.87
CA PHE A 108 2.05 0.64 -7.98
C PHE A 108 0.65 0.91 -8.52
N ASP A 109 -0.22 -0.09 -8.46
CA ASP A 109 -1.62 0.01 -8.81
C ASP A 109 -2.50 -0.71 -7.80
N TYR A 110 -3.79 -0.33 -7.79
CA TYR A 110 -4.81 -1.08 -7.09
C TYR A 110 -6.10 -1.12 -7.90
N LYS A 111 -6.94 -2.11 -7.60
CA LYS A 111 -8.33 -2.18 -8.07
C LYS A 111 -9.25 -2.70 -6.97
N VAL A 112 -10.49 -2.23 -7.00
CA VAL A 112 -11.55 -2.72 -6.13
C VAL A 112 -12.67 -3.28 -7.00
N ALA A 113 -13.13 -4.50 -6.68
CA ALA A 113 -14.23 -5.14 -7.38
C ALA A 113 -15.03 -6.01 -6.41
N GLY A 114 -16.32 -6.20 -6.70
CA GLY A 114 -17.20 -7.00 -5.85
C GLY A 114 -18.67 -6.87 -6.22
N VAL A 115 -19.50 -7.53 -5.42
CA VAL A 115 -20.95 -7.41 -5.39
C VAL A 115 -21.37 -6.81 -4.05
N VAL A 116 -22.64 -6.47 -3.88
CA VAL A 116 -23.17 -5.75 -2.70
C VAL A 116 -22.71 -6.33 -1.35
N THR A 117 -22.56 -7.64 -1.23
CA THR A 117 -22.22 -8.32 0.04
C THR A 117 -20.75 -8.58 0.26
N GLN A 118 -19.94 -8.66 -0.81
CA GLN A 118 -18.55 -9.08 -0.74
C GLN A 118 -17.73 -8.48 -1.87
N GLY A 119 -16.46 -8.21 -1.61
CA GLY A 119 -15.55 -7.73 -2.64
C GLY A 119 -14.10 -8.01 -2.29
N PHE A 120 -13.21 -7.49 -3.13
CA PHE A 120 -11.79 -7.52 -2.87
C PHE A 120 -11.11 -6.23 -3.30
N LEU A 121 -10.00 -5.91 -2.62
CA LEU A 121 -8.98 -4.99 -3.07
C LEU A 121 -7.81 -5.82 -3.59
N LYS A 122 -7.40 -5.60 -4.83
CA LYS A 122 -6.16 -6.16 -5.37
C LYS A 122 -5.16 -5.03 -5.52
N ALA A 123 -3.97 -5.19 -4.96
CA ALA A 123 -2.87 -4.25 -5.03
C ALA A 123 -1.65 -4.95 -5.65
N ASN A 124 -0.99 -4.30 -6.61
CA ASN A 124 0.18 -4.84 -7.29
C ASN A 124 1.26 -3.77 -7.40
N ALA A 125 2.51 -4.15 -7.15
CA ALA A 125 3.67 -3.30 -7.29
C ALA A 125 4.77 -4.04 -8.06
N ASN A 126 5.47 -3.31 -8.94
CA ASN A 126 6.80 -3.72 -9.42
C ASN A 126 7.80 -2.76 -8.79
N ILE A 127 8.69 -3.29 -7.97
CA ILE A 127 9.56 -2.49 -7.09
C ILE A 127 11.00 -2.78 -7.45
N ASP A 128 11.74 -1.74 -7.81
CA ASP A 128 13.19 -1.82 -7.86
C ASP A 128 13.72 -1.73 -6.43
N THR A 129 14.21 -2.86 -5.94
CA THR A 129 14.76 -3.01 -4.58
C THR A 129 16.27 -2.91 -4.55
N ALA A 130 16.91 -2.68 -5.70
CA ALA A 130 18.36 -2.66 -5.80
C ALA A 130 18.95 -1.46 -5.05
N LEU A 131 20.01 -1.75 -4.29
CA LEU A 131 20.94 -0.73 -3.77
C LEU A 131 22.16 -0.55 -4.68
N SER A 132 22.16 -1.23 -5.84
CA SER A 132 23.27 -1.28 -6.79
C SER A 132 22.84 -0.74 -8.16
N ASP A 133 23.81 -0.52 -9.04
CA ASP A 133 23.55 -0.07 -10.42
C ASP A 133 22.80 -1.10 -11.27
N THR A 134 22.65 -2.34 -10.79
CA THR A 134 21.83 -3.37 -11.46
C THR A 134 20.43 -3.36 -10.86
N PRO A 135 19.39 -2.96 -11.62
CA PRO A 135 18.02 -3.00 -11.14
C PRO A 135 17.63 -4.41 -10.72
N GLU A 136 16.94 -4.54 -9.60
CA GLU A 136 16.40 -5.81 -9.13
C GLU A 136 14.91 -5.64 -8.86
N GLU A 137 14.15 -5.86 -9.93
CA GLU A 137 12.69 -5.76 -9.93
C GLU A 137 12.07 -6.94 -9.19
N VAL A 138 11.30 -6.62 -8.17
CA VAL A 138 10.50 -7.57 -7.39
C VAL A 138 9.03 -7.21 -7.55
N THR A 139 8.24 -8.19 -7.98
CA THR A 139 6.79 -8.06 -7.99
C THR A 139 6.21 -8.36 -6.61
N TRP A 140 5.36 -7.45 -6.14
CA TRP A 140 4.51 -7.64 -4.97
C TRP A 140 3.05 -7.62 -5.42
N GLU A 141 2.27 -8.61 -5.00
CA GLU A 141 0.84 -8.69 -5.30
C GLU A 141 0.11 -9.18 -4.05
N ILE A 142 -1.02 -8.55 -3.73
CA ILE A 142 -1.94 -9.00 -2.69
C ILE A 142 -3.39 -8.77 -3.10
N LYS A 143 -4.24 -9.75 -2.81
CA LYS A 143 -5.70 -9.66 -2.96
C LYS A 143 -6.36 -9.85 -1.60
N ILE A 144 -7.02 -8.81 -1.10
CA ILE A 144 -7.67 -8.79 0.20
C ILE A 144 -9.17 -8.81 -0.03
N HIS A 145 -9.81 -9.92 0.32
CA HIS A 145 -11.26 -10.07 0.34
C HIS A 145 -11.87 -9.44 1.59
N TYR A 146 -13.12 -9.03 1.49
CA TYR A 146 -13.89 -8.47 2.58
C TYR A 146 -15.39 -8.70 2.38
N ASP A 147 -16.11 -8.82 3.49
CA ASP A 147 -17.57 -8.80 3.53
C ASP A 147 -18.07 -7.40 3.91
N SER A 148 -19.09 -6.94 3.20
CA SER A 148 -19.69 -5.63 3.47
C SER A 148 -20.71 -5.63 4.61
N LEU A 149 -21.14 -6.82 5.04
CA LEU A 149 -22.15 -6.98 6.09
C LEU A 149 -21.58 -7.49 7.42
N GLY A 150 -20.26 -7.71 7.51
CA GLY A 150 -19.62 -8.23 8.73
C GLY A 150 -20.08 -9.63 9.13
N VAL A 151 -20.62 -10.42 8.19
CA VAL A 151 -21.02 -11.81 8.42
C VAL A 151 -19.91 -12.68 7.85
N SER A 152 -19.02 -13.16 8.72
CA SER A 152 -18.01 -14.18 8.37
C SER A 152 -18.46 -15.55 8.85
#